data_AF-A0A094Q8X9-F1
#
_entry.id   AF-A0A094Q8X9-F1
#
_cell.length_a   1.000
_cell.length_b   1.000
_cell.length_c   1.000
_cell.angle_alpha   90.00
_cell.angle_beta   90.00
_cell.angle_gamma   90.00
#
_symmetry.space_group_name_H-M   'P 1'
#
loop_
_entity.id
_entity.type
_entity.pdbx_description
1 polymer ?
#
loop_
_entity_poly.entity_id
_entity_poly.type
_entity_poly.pdbx_seq_one_letter_code
_entity_poly.pdbx_strand_id
1 'polypeptide(L)'
;MSNTFQLSTIDPVRLSNAILDVHESQHVFTVLLNSLSNPGTIYSVDQTIWERTDGCAVPLLALLGHETPFCVSGENSEELTAIIKHVTTARPSSLKDARYIAIPNSITSEDFAEIPTGTDLRPDSAAQISVYCLGRFSTTSSPTTGGTSVRLSGPGVNGESELTFEHIDLVVLASLLTRKFAFPRGHDFWFCNSEGQVVAIPRSTTVTLINSSTEKVS
;
A
#
# COMPACT_ATOMS: atom_id res chain seq x y z
N MET A 1 2.90 -3.15 26.39
CA MET A 1 4.25 -2.80 26.87
C MET A 1 4.87 -1.88 25.84
N SER A 2 5.26 -0.66 26.21
CA SER A 2 5.90 0.29 25.29
C SER A 2 7.34 -0.17 25.07
N ASN A 3 7.58 -0.93 24.00
CA ASN A 3 8.94 -1.30 23.63
C ASN A 3 9.58 -0.06 22.98
N THR A 4 10.23 0.74 23.81
CA THR A 4 10.93 1.94 23.34
C THR A 4 12.24 1.48 22.72
N PHE A 5 12.25 1.26 21.40
CA PHE A 5 13.48 1.07 20.65
C PHE A 5 14.35 2.33 20.82
N GLN A 6 15.53 2.15 21.42
CA GLN A 6 16.53 3.22 21.52
C GLN A 6 17.16 3.41 20.14
N LEU A 7 17.48 4.66 19.74
CA LEU A 7 18.18 4.96 18.48
C LEU A 7 19.44 4.10 18.26
N SER A 8 20.08 3.63 19.34
CA SER A 8 21.28 2.80 19.30
C SER A 8 21.08 1.39 18.72
N THR A 9 19.85 0.96 18.43
CA THR A 9 19.56 -0.37 17.83
C THR A 9 19.10 -0.31 16.37
N ILE A 10 19.02 0.87 15.76
CA ILE A 10 18.67 1.04 14.34
C ILE A 10 19.97 1.17 13.54
N ASP A 11 20.08 0.50 12.40
CA ASP A 11 21.20 0.72 11.49
C ASP A 11 21.23 2.21 11.05
N PRO A 12 22.28 2.98 11.39
CA PRO A 12 22.37 4.40 11.03
C PRO A 12 22.34 4.66 9.53
N VAL A 13 22.83 3.72 8.72
CA VAL A 13 22.81 3.83 7.26
C VAL A 13 21.38 3.70 6.76
N ARG A 14 20.64 2.69 7.24
CA ARG A 14 19.23 2.52 6.89
C ARG A 14 18.40 3.73 7.32
N LEU A 15 18.65 4.26 8.51
CA LEU A 15 17.98 5.46 9.01
C LEU A 15 18.24 6.68 8.12
N SER A 16 19.51 6.96 7.79
CA SER A 16 19.88 8.09 6.94
C SER A 16 19.30 7.95 5.53
N ASN A 17 19.30 6.73 4.99
CA ASN A 17 18.76 6.45 3.67
C ASN A 17 17.24 6.69 3.62
N ALA A 18 16.49 6.53 4.69
CA ALA A 18 15.04 6.76 4.68
C ALA A 18 14.61 8.24 4.69
N ILE A 19 15.52 9.20 4.83
CA ILE A 19 15.18 10.64 4.91
C ILE A 19 14.85 11.21 3.52
N LEU A 20 13.60 11.55 3.25
CA LEU A 20 13.25 12.28 2.03
C LEU A 20 13.48 13.78 2.23
N ASP A 21 14.17 14.43 1.29
CA ASP A 21 14.18 15.90 1.23
C ASP A 21 12.82 16.47 0.78
N VAL A 22 12.69 17.79 0.77
CA VAL A 22 11.42 18.45 0.41
C VAL A 22 10.97 18.16 -1.03
N HIS A 23 11.90 18.06 -1.97
CA HIS A 23 11.60 17.79 -3.38
C HIS A 23 11.30 16.30 -3.60
N GLU A 24 12.05 15.41 -2.94
CA GLU A 24 11.80 13.97 -2.93
C GLU A 24 10.42 13.67 -2.34
N SER A 25 10.11 14.25 -1.18
CA SER A 25 8.80 14.12 -0.53
C SER A 25 7.66 14.63 -1.44
N GLN A 26 7.81 15.81 -2.06
CA GLN A 26 6.83 16.34 -3.01
C GLN A 26 6.66 15.44 -4.25
N HIS A 27 7.75 14.90 -4.78
CA HIS A 27 7.73 14.01 -5.93
C HIS A 27 6.94 12.73 -5.60
N VAL A 28 7.29 12.06 -4.49
CA VAL A 28 6.59 10.86 -4.03
C VAL A 28 5.12 11.18 -3.77
N PHE A 29 4.81 12.27 -3.05
CA PHE A 29 3.43 12.71 -2.81
C PHE A 29 2.63 12.86 -4.12
N THR A 30 3.22 13.47 -5.14
CA THR A 30 2.58 13.67 -6.44
C THR A 30 2.30 12.34 -7.14
N VAL A 31 3.24 11.38 -7.07
CA VAL A 31 3.03 10.01 -7.59
C VAL A 31 1.87 9.31 -6.86
N LEU A 32 1.81 9.41 -5.53
CA LEU A 32 0.74 8.82 -4.72
C LEU A 32 -0.63 9.43 -5.02
N LEU A 33 -0.69 10.76 -5.15
CA LEU A 33 -1.92 11.48 -5.50
C LEU A 33 -2.42 11.10 -6.89
N ASN A 34 -1.51 11.04 -7.88
CA ASN A 34 -1.86 10.67 -9.25
C ASN A 34 -2.32 9.21 -9.35
N SER A 35 -1.67 8.29 -8.62
CA SER A 35 -2.06 6.88 -8.60
C SER A 35 -3.46 6.67 -8.01
N LEU A 36 -3.82 7.37 -6.92
CA LEU A 36 -5.19 7.35 -6.38
C LEU A 36 -6.22 7.95 -7.35
N SER A 37 -5.83 8.99 -8.09
CA SER A 37 -6.72 9.67 -9.04
C SER A 37 -6.95 8.88 -10.32
N ASN A 38 -6.07 7.94 -10.67
CA ASN A 38 -6.12 7.12 -11.87
C ASN A 38 -5.96 5.62 -11.52
N PRO A 39 -6.96 5.01 -10.84
CA PRO A 39 -6.84 3.66 -10.30
C PRO A 39 -6.39 2.63 -11.34
N GLY A 40 -5.44 1.77 -10.95
CA GLY A 40 -4.87 0.75 -11.83
C GLY A 40 -3.76 1.22 -12.77
N THR A 41 -3.48 2.52 -12.84
CA THR A 41 -2.35 3.04 -13.62
C THR A 41 -1.05 2.80 -12.86
N ILE A 42 -0.04 2.25 -13.56
CA ILE A 42 1.30 2.03 -13.01
C ILE A 42 2.10 3.33 -13.11
N TYR A 43 2.43 3.90 -11.97
CA TYR A 43 3.38 4.99 -11.84
C TYR A 43 4.73 4.48 -11.35
N SER A 44 5.77 5.31 -11.45
CA SER A 44 7.09 5.00 -10.91
C SER A 44 7.60 6.14 -10.05
N VAL A 45 8.21 5.79 -8.92
CA VAL A 45 9.07 6.66 -8.13
C VAL A 45 10.50 6.48 -8.62
N ASP A 46 11.30 7.55 -8.57
CA ASP A 46 12.72 7.50 -8.91
C ASP A 46 13.44 6.38 -8.14
N GLN A 47 14.21 5.54 -8.85
CA GLN A 47 14.94 4.41 -8.27
C GLN A 47 15.95 4.84 -7.20
N THR A 48 16.55 6.02 -7.36
CA THR A 48 17.48 6.57 -6.37
C THR A 48 16.80 6.87 -5.04
N ILE A 49 15.48 7.13 -5.04
CA ILE A 49 14.67 7.25 -3.83
C ILE A 49 14.25 5.87 -3.35
N TRP A 50 13.81 5.03 -4.27
CA TRP A 50 13.15 3.76 -3.96
C TRP A 50 14.07 2.72 -3.32
N GLU A 51 15.30 2.56 -3.83
CA GLU A 51 16.26 1.55 -3.34
C GLU A 51 16.83 1.87 -1.95
N ARG A 52 16.53 3.06 -1.41
CA ARG A 52 17.05 3.52 -0.11
C ARG A 52 16.39 2.81 1.08
N THR A 53 15.20 2.25 0.92
CA THR A 53 14.43 1.62 2.00
C THR A 53 13.46 0.57 1.48
N ASP A 54 12.65 -0.02 2.36
CA ASP A 54 11.57 -0.93 1.97
C ASP A 54 10.52 -0.16 1.15
N GLY A 55 10.21 -0.63 -0.06
CA GLY A 55 9.32 0.10 -0.98
C GLY A 55 7.94 0.45 -0.40
N CYS A 56 7.38 -0.40 0.46
CA CYS A 56 6.10 -0.09 1.14
C CYS A 56 6.20 1.04 2.18
N ALA A 57 7.39 1.39 2.65
CA ALA A 57 7.61 2.50 3.57
C ALA A 57 7.69 3.86 2.87
N VAL A 58 8.05 3.90 1.58
CA VAL A 58 8.21 5.14 0.81
C VAL A 58 6.93 6.01 0.85
N PRO A 59 5.71 5.47 0.69
CA PRO A 59 4.49 6.25 0.86
C PRO A 59 4.34 6.84 2.26
N LEU A 60 4.69 6.10 3.31
CA LEU A 60 4.60 6.57 4.69
C LEU A 60 5.62 7.68 4.95
N LEU A 61 6.86 7.54 4.47
CA LEU A 61 7.91 8.55 4.63
C LEU A 61 7.54 9.88 3.97
N ALA A 62 6.80 9.86 2.86
CA ALA A 62 6.35 11.07 2.17
C ALA A 62 5.11 11.72 2.79
N LEU A 63 4.24 10.94 3.47
CA LEU A 63 2.93 11.40 3.94
C LEU A 63 2.85 11.67 5.44
N LEU A 64 3.66 10.97 6.24
CA LEU A 64 3.57 11.06 7.68
C LEU A 64 4.20 12.35 8.21
N GLY A 65 3.52 12.94 9.18
CA GLY A 65 4.04 14.03 10.00
C GLY A 65 3.94 13.71 11.49
N HIS A 66 4.26 14.73 12.30
CA HIS A 66 4.29 14.62 13.75
C HIS A 66 3.02 14.01 14.35
N GLU A 67 3.19 13.03 15.24
CA GLU A 67 2.11 12.34 15.98
C GLU A 67 1.08 11.59 15.14
N THR A 68 1.27 11.50 13.82
CA THR A 68 0.38 10.74 12.94
C THR A 68 0.46 9.26 13.31
N PRO A 69 -0.65 8.59 13.66
CA PRO A 69 -0.62 7.19 14.07
C PRO A 69 -0.39 6.27 12.87
N PHE A 70 0.61 5.39 12.97
CA PHE A 70 0.91 4.41 11.92
C PHE A 70 1.28 3.05 12.49
N CYS A 71 1.19 2.02 11.65
CA CYS A 71 1.60 0.65 12.01
C CYS A 71 2.39 0.02 10.85
N VAL A 72 3.42 -0.76 11.16
CA VAL A 72 4.05 -1.68 10.20
C VAL A 72 3.60 -3.08 10.59
N SER A 73 2.89 -3.76 9.69
CA SER A 73 2.32 -5.09 9.94
C SER A 73 3.35 -6.20 9.76
N GLY A 74 3.15 -7.31 10.45
CA GLY A 74 3.90 -8.55 10.28
C GLY A 74 5.15 -8.67 11.15
N GLU A 75 5.83 -9.80 10.99
CA GLU A 75 7.06 -10.13 11.72
C GLU A 75 8.23 -9.23 11.30
N ASN A 76 9.19 -9.02 12.22
CA ASN A 76 10.38 -8.19 12.01
C ASN A 76 10.06 -6.73 11.62
N SER A 77 8.90 -6.23 12.04
CA SER A 77 8.42 -4.87 11.75
C SER A 77 9.09 -3.81 12.64
N GLU A 78 9.83 -4.21 13.67
CA GLU A 78 10.38 -3.32 14.69
C GLU A 78 11.37 -2.29 14.11
N GLU A 79 12.30 -2.74 13.27
CA GLU A 79 13.30 -1.85 12.68
C GLU A 79 12.66 -0.81 11.75
N LEU A 80 11.79 -1.25 10.84
CA LEU A 80 11.11 -0.36 9.90
C LEU A 80 10.17 0.62 10.64
N THR A 81 9.48 0.16 11.69
CA THR A 81 8.68 1.01 12.58
C THR A 81 9.56 2.09 13.23
N ALA A 82 10.73 1.71 13.72
CA ALA A 82 11.65 2.64 14.36
C ALA A 82 12.21 3.65 13.35
N ILE A 83 12.56 3.22 12.13
CA ILE A 83 13.01 4.11 11.04
C ILE A 83 11.93 5.15 10.71
N ILE A 84 10.71 4.71 10.41
CA ILE A 84 9.60 5.61 10.04
C ILE A 84 9.32 6.60 11.18
N LYS A 85 9.26 6.13 12.43
CA LYS A 85 9.07 6.99 13.61
C LYS A 85 10.13 8.09 13.69
N HIS A 86 11.41 7.74 13.55
CA HIS A 86 12.49 8.71 13.74
C HIS A 86 12.59 9.71 12.58
N VAL A 87 12.39 9.26 11.35
CA VAL A 87 12.46 10.14 10.17
C VAL A 87 11.27 11.11 10.13
N THR A 88 10.06 10.64 10.44
CA THR A 88 8.82 11.41 10.22
C THR A 88 8.27 12.05 11.50
N THR A 89 8.77 11.64 12.66
CA THR A 89 8.21 11.96 14.00
C THR A 89 6.76 11.49 14.20
N ALA A 90 6.30 10.56 13.37
CA ALA A 90 5.01 9.91 13.50
C ALA A 90 4.97 8.97 14.72
N ARG A 91 3.77 8.60 15.15
CA ARG A 91 3.55 7.80 16.36
C ARG A 91 3.22 6.36 16.00
N PRO A 92 4.05 5.36 16.34
CA PRO A 92 3.66 3.96 16.21
C PRO A 92 2.38 3.66 17.01
N SER A 93 1.49 2.86 16.44
CA SER A 93 0.22 2.46 17.04
C SER A 93 -0.11 1.00 16.77
N SER A 94 -1.20 0.53 17.38
CA SER A 94 -1.86 -0.72 16.97
C SER A 94 -2.45 -0.58 15.56
N LEU A 95 -2.79 -1.71 14.92
CA LEU A 95 -3.53 -1.71 13.65
C LEU A 95 -4.88 -0.98 13.75
N LYS A 96 -5.59 -1.20 14.86
CA LYS A 96 -6.89 -0.58 15.16
C LYS A 96 -6.85 0.96 15.20
N ASP A 97 -5.74 1.53 15.66
CA ASP A 97 -5.60 2.98 15.86
C ASP A 97 -4.81 3.66 14.71
N ALA A 98 -4.28 2.89 13.76
CA ALA A 98 -3.43 3.39 12.69
C ALA A 98 -4.24 4.17 11.64
N ARG A 99 -3.67 5.28 11.15
CA ARG A 99 -4.14 6.00 9.95
C ARG A 99 -3.37 5.60 8.71
N TYR A 100 -2.15 5.12 8.88
CA TYR A 100 -1.30 4.62 7.81
C TYR A 100 -0.73 3.27 8.20
N ILE A 101 -0.74 2.33 7.26
CA ILE A 101 -0.23 0.98 7.49
C ILE A 101 0.72 0.61 6.37
N ALA A 102 1.91 0.12 6.71
CA ALA A 102 2.79 -0.56 5.78
C ALA A 102 2.67 -2.09 5.98
N ILE A 103 2.53 -2.83 4.89
CA ILE A 103 2.51 -4.30 4.85
C ILE A 103 3.70 -4.75 3.99
N PRO A 104 4.86 -5.07 4.59
CA PRO A 104 6.07 -5.43 3.84
C PRO A 104 6.02 -6.82 3.21
N ASN A 105 5.22 -7.74 3.75
CA ASN A 105 5.21 -9.15 3.33
C ASN A 105 3.79 -9.67 3.12
N SER A 106 3.10 -9.97 4.21
CA SER A 106 1.74 -10.51 4.23
C SER A 106 1.00 -10.03 5.48
N ILE A 107 -0.31 -10.25 5.50
CA ILE A 107 -1.15 -9.93 6.66
C ILE A 107 -2.15 -11.05 6.92
N THR A 108 -2.43 -11.32 8.20
CA THR A 108 -3.44 -12.30 8.59
C THR A 108 -4.85 -11.73 8.41
N SER A 109 -5.85 -12.61 8.31
CA SER A 109 -7.25 -12.15 8.23
C SER A 109 -7.71 -11.49 9.53
N GLU A 110 -7.17 -11.96 10.66
CA GLU A 110 -7.41 -11.44 12.00
C GLU A 110 -6.87 -10.01 12.14
N ASP A 111 -5.60 -9.79 11.79
CA ASP A 111 -4.96 -8.47 11.81
C ASP A 111 -5.65 -7.51 10.84
N PHE A 112 -5.95 -7.98 9.62
CA PHE A 112 -6.61 -7.14 8.62
C PHE A 112 -8.01 -6.69 9.08
N ALA A 113 -8.72 -7.53 9.85
CA ALA A 113 -10.03 -7.19 10.38
C ALA A 113 -10.00 -6.08 11.46
N GLU A 114 -8.85 -5.81 12.08
CA GLU A 114 -8.69 -4.71 13.04
C GLU A 114 -8.55 -3.35 12.35
N ILE A 115 -8.17 -3.31 11.07
CA ILE A 115 -7.82 -2.08 10.38
C ILE A 115 -9.06 -1.18 10.22
N PRO A 116 -8.99 0.09 10.68
CA PRO A 116 -10.14 0.99 10.65
C PRO A 116 -10.59 1.27 9.22
N THR A 117 -11.89 1.14 8.97
CA THR A 117 -12.52 1.36 7.65
C THR A 117 -13.22 2.71 7.56
N GLY A 118 -13.09 3.53 8.60
CA GLY A 118 -13.81 4.80 8.73
C GLY A 118 -15.29 4.61 9.07
N THR A 119 -16.00 5.72 9.16
CA THR A 119 -17.46 5.74 9.33
C THR A 119 -18.11 6.55 8.22
N ASP A 120 -19.43 6.48 8.05
CA ASP A 120 -20.11 7.25 7.01
C ASP A 120 -19.94 8.77 7.22
N LEU A 121 -19.88 9.23 8.48
CA LEU A 121 -19.65 10.64 8.83
C LEU A 121 -18.16 11.03 8.84
N ARG A 122 -17.27 10.06 9.02
CA ARG A 122 -15.81 10.23 9.07
C ARG A 122 -15.12 9.17 8.20
N PRO A 123 -15.31 9.20 6.87
CA PRO A 123 -14.64 8.26 5.99
C PRO A 123 -13.13 8.49 5.99
N ASP A 124 -12.69 9.73 6.22
CA ASP A 124 -11.29 10.10 6.42
C ASP A 124 -10.62 9.39 7.62
N SER A 125 -11.40 8.73 8.48
CA SER A 125 -10.87 7.90 9.58
C SER A 125 -10.56 6.46 9.23
N ALA A 126 -10.69 6.07 7.97
CA ALA A 126 -10.14 4.81 7.49
C ALA A 126 -8.62 4.88 7.37
N ALA A 127 -7.95 3.75 7.53
CA ALA A 127 -6.52 3.64 7.26
C ALA A 127 -6.23 3.68 5.75
N GLN A 128 -5.10 4.28 5.41
CA GLN A 128 -4.46 4.15 4.10
C GLN A 128 -3.37 3.09 4.18
N ILE A 129 -3.33 2.18 3.21
CA ILE A 129 -2.53 0.94 3.31
C ILE A 129 -1.53 0.90 2.16
N SER A 130 -0.25 0.81 2.48
CA SER A 130 0.83 0.58 1.54
C SER A 130 1.26 -0.88 1.61
N VAL A 131 1.13 -1.61 0.51
CA VAL A 131 1.39 -3.05 0.42
C VAL A 131 2.57 -3.28 -0.50
N TYR A 132 3.56 -4.02 -0.04
CA TYR A 132 4.62 -4.54 -0.91
C TYR A 132 4.13 -5.80 -1.63
N CYS A 133 4.34 -5.85 -2.94
CA CYS A 133 4.02 -6.99 -3.80
C CYS A 133 5.30 -7.54 -4.42
N LEU A 134 5.46 -8.86 -4.33
CA LEU A 134 6.54 -9.55 -5.02
C LEU A 134 6.25 -9.61 -6.53
N GLY A 135 7.23 -9.24 -7.35
CA GLY A 135 7.12 -9.30 -8.82
C GLY A 135 6.51 -8.06 -9.44
N ARG A 136 6.09 -8.17 -10.71
CA ARG A 136 5.73 -7.02 -11.55
C ARG A 136 4.23 -6.73 -11.56
N PHE A 137 3.91 -5.49 -11.94
CA PHE A 137 2.57 -5.09 -12.36
C PHE A 137 2.49 -5.04 -13.90
N SER A 138 1.35 -5.40 -14.47
CA SER A 138 1.10 -5.27 -15.91
C SER A 138 -0.32 -4.80 -16.18
N THR A 139 -0.48 -3.92 -17.17
CA THR A 139 -1.78 -3.51 -17.71
C THR A 139 -2.12 -4.19 -19.03
N THR A 140 -1.24 -5.09 -19.51
CA THR A 140 -1.47 -5.85 -20.74
C THR A 140 -2.09 -7.19 -20.40
N SER A 141 -3.15 -7.55 -21.13
CA SER A 141 -3.94 -8.77 -20.99
C SER A 141 -3.18 -10.03 -21.47
N SER A 142 -1.91 -10.16 -21.11
CA SER A 142 -1.19 -11.42 -21.23
C SER A 142 -1.18 -12.04 -19.84
N PRO A 143 -1.94 -13.13 -19.60
CA PRO A 143 -1.81 -13.87 -18.36
C PRO A 143 -0.38 -14.39 -18.30
N THR A 144 0.48 -13.70 -17.56
CA THR A 144 1.71 -14.32 -17.06
C THR A 144 1.24 -15.52 -16.23
N THR A 145 1.68 -16.71 -16.61
CA THR A 145 1.33 -17.95 -15.92
C THR A 145 1.56 -17.78 -14.42
N GLY A 146 0.47 -17.73 -13.64
CA GLY A 146 0.52 -17.57 -12.17
C GLY A 146 0.15 -16.20 -11.61
N GLY A 147 -0.05 -15.16 -12.44
CA GLY A 147 -0.48 -13.84 -11.98
C GLY A 147 -1.98 -13.73 -11.69
N THR A 148 -2.37 -12.74 -10.88
CA THR A 148 -3.77 -12.38 -10.59
C THR A 148 -4.18 -11.15 -11.38
N SER A 149 -5.08 -11.31 -12.34
CA SER A 149 -5.64 -10.21 -13.14
C SER A 149 -6.99 -9.76 -12.58
N VAL A 150 -7.13 -8.45 -12.38
CA VAL A 150 -8.36 -7.79 -11.96
C VAL A 150 -8.78 -6.74 -12.97
N ARG A 151 -10.08 -6.52 -13.04
CA ARG A 151 -10.72 -5.43 -13.75
C ARG A 151 -11.19 -4.38 -12.76
N LEU A 152 -10.94 -3.12 -13.09
CA LEU A 152 -11.23 -1.97 -12.28
C LEU A 152 -12.23 -1.06 -13.00
N SER A 153 -13.15 -0.47 -12.24
CA SER A 153 -14.07 0.56 -12.73
C SER A 153 -14.46 1.53 -11.61
N GLY A 154 -15.04 2.67 -11.98
CA GLY A 154 -15.45 3.73 -11.06
C GLY A 154 -14.69 5.05 -11.28
N PRO A 155 -14.75 5.99 -10.31
CA PRO A 155 -14.11 7.29 -10.45
C PRO A 155 -12.62 7.20 -10.77
N GLY A 156 -12.15 8.02 -11.72
CA GLY A 156 -10.76 8.02 -12.18
C GLY A 156 -10.41 6.94 -13.21
N VAL A 157 -11.32 6.00 -13.49
CA VAL A 157 -11.15 4.99 -14.54
C VAL A 157 -12.02 5.36 -15.75
N ASN A 158 -11.41 5.44 -16.93
CA ASN A 158 -12.16 5.67 -18.17
C ASN A 158 -12.81 4.36 -18.67
N GLY A 159 -14.02 4.09 -18.21
CA GLY A 159 -14.72 2.83 -18.48
C GLY A 159 -14.20 1.71 -17.59
N GLU A 160 -13.33 0.87 -18.14
CA GLU A 160 -12.71 -0.27 -17.43
C GLU A 160 -11.19 -0.26 -17.67
N SER A 161 -10.42 -0.63 -16.65
CA SER A 161 -8.99 -0.90 -16.78
C SER A 161 -8.66 -2.29 -16.25
N GLU A 162 -7.60 -2.90 -16.79
CA GLU A 162 -7.10 -4.19 -16.33
C GLU A 162 -5.75 -4.00 -15.65
N LEU A 163 -5.58 -4.68 -14.52
CA LEU A 163 -4.33 -4.70 -13.76
C LEU A 163 -4.03 -6.14 -13.37
N THR A 164 -2.81 -6.57 -13.66
CA THR A 164 -2.29 -7.88 -13.26
C THR A 164 -1.20 -7.70 -12.23
N PHE A 165 -1.36 -8.37 -11.10
CA PHE A 165 -0.33 -8.55 -10.09
C PHE A 165 0.36 -9.90 -10.34
N GLU A 166 1.69 -9.94 -10.44
CA GLU A 166 2.39 -11.22 -10.46
C GLU A 166 2.14 -11.99 -9.16
N HIS A 167 2.26 -11.31 -8.01
CA HIS A 167 1.83 -11.82 -6.72
C HIS A 167 1.09 -10.72 -5.93
N ILE A 168 0.01 -11.11 -5.26
CA ILE A 168 -0.74 -10.28 -4.33
C ILE A 168 -1.14 -11.12 -3.11
N ASP A 169 -1.07 -10.53 -1.93
CA ASP A 169 -1.54 -11.17 -0.70
C ASP A 169 -3.03 -11.51 -0.81
N LEU A 170 -3.40 -12.75 -0.43
CA LEU A 170 -4.76 -13.25 -0.61
C LEU A 170 -5.78 -12.54 0.29
N VAL A 171 -5.38 -12.06 1.47
CA VAL A 171 -6.26 -11.31 2.38
C VAL A 171 -6.54 -9.93 1.79
N VAL A 172 -5.50 -9.28 1.24
CA VAL A 172 -5.65 -7.99 0.55
C VAL A 172 -6.51 -8.13 -0.71
N LEU A 173 -6.26 -9.16 -1.54
CA LEU A 173 -7.08 -9.45 -2.72
C LEU A 173 -8.55 -9.69 -2.34
N ALA A 174 -8.80 -10.50 -1.31
CA ALA A 174 -10.16 -10.75 -0.84
C ALA A 174 -10.84 -9.46 -0.35
N SER A 175 -10.12 -8.56 0.30
CA SER A 175 -10.63 -7.25 0.71
C SER A 175 -11.02 -6.37 -0.48
N LEU A 176 -10.19 -6.33 -1.52
CA LEU A 176 -10.47 -5.61 -2.76
C LEU A 176 -11.71 -6.15 -3.49
N LEU A 177 -11.86 -7.47 -3.55
CA LEU A 177 -12.97 -8.11 -4.29
C LEU A 177 -14.29 -8.05 -3.52
N THR A 178 -14.25 -8.14 -2.20
CA THR A 178 -15.47 -8.19 -1.38
C THR A 178 -16.00 -6.81 -1.03
N ARG A 179 -15.12 -5.77 -0.94
CA ARG A 179 -15.43 -4.41 -0.46
C ARG A 179 -16.61 -4.41 0.53
N LYS A 180 -16.43 -5.10 1.67
CA LYS A 180 -17.51 -5.39 2.64
C LYS A 180 -18.30 -4.17 3.12
N PHE A 181 -17.77 -2.97 2.93
CA PHE A 181 -18.39 -1.71 3.34
C PHE A 181 -18.82 -0.92 2.12
N ALA A 182 -20.05 -0.41 2.16
CA ALA A 182 -20.49 0.56 1.18
C ALA A 182 -19.65 1.84 1.27
N PHE A 183 -19.41 2.45 0.10
CA PHE A 183 -18.88 3.80 0.02
C PHE A 183 -19.74 4.75 0.90
N PRO A 184 -19.14 5.64 1.72
CA PRO A 184 -17.77 6.15 1.64
C PRO A 184 -16.74 5.44 2.53
N ARG A 185 -17.09 4.35 3.20
CA ARG A 185 -16.17 3.58 4.04
C ARG A 185 -15.24 2.69 3.21
N GLY A 186 -14.14 2.28 3.79
CA GLY A 186 -13.16 1.37 3.19
C GLY A 186 -11.75 1.94 3.14
N HIS A 187 -10.81 1.12 2.70
CA HIS A 187 -9.39 1.45 2.65
C HIS A 187 -8.96 1.90 1.26
N ASP A 188 -8.03 2.84 1.24
CA ASP A 188 -7.29 3.21 0.03
C ASP A 188 -5.95 2.47 0.04
N PHE A 189 -5.65 1.79 -1.06
CA PHE A 189 -4.44 0.96 -1.18
C PHE A 189 -3.44 1.58 -2.14
N TRP A 190 -2.17 1.57 -1.76
CA TRP A 190 -1.03 1.63 -2.66
C TRP A 190 -0.34 0.27 -2.70
N PHE A 191 -0.05 -0.20 -3.90
CA PHE A 191 0.71 -1.42 -4.17
C PHE A 191 2.04 -1.01 -4.74
N CYS A 192 3.10 -1.53 -4.12
CA CYS A 192 4.49 -1.15 -4.35
C CYS A 192 5.28 -2.41 -4.71
N ASN A 193 6.29 -2.33 -5.57
CA ASN A 193 7.16 -3.49 -5.85
C ASN A 193 8.65 -3.11 -5.84
N SER A 194 9.53 -4.08 -6.14
CA SER A 194 10.98 -3.85 -6.19
C SER A 194 11.44 -2.86 -7.26
N GLU A 195 10.59 -2.54 -8.25
CA GLU A 195 10.95 -1.73 -9.42
C GLU A 195 10.59 -0.25 -9.28
N GLY A 196 10.27 0.20 -8.07
CA GLY A 196 9.82 1.58 -7.87
C GLY A 196 8.42 1.83 -8.39
N GLN A 197 7.69 0.78 -8.80
CA GLN A 197 6.35 0.94 -9.33
C GLN A 197 5.34 1.09 -8.20
N VAL A 198 4.39 2.00 -8.42
CA VAL A 198 3.26 2.25 -7.53
C VAL A 198 1.97 2.23 -8.32
N VAL A 199 1.01 1.42 -7.88
CA VAL A 199 -0.37 1.42 -8.37
C VAL A 199 -1.29 1.64 -7.18
N ALA A 200 -2.36 2.42 -7.35
CA ALA A 200 -3.35 2.58 -6.29
C ALA A 200 -4.73 2.03 -6.67
N ILE A 201 -5.46 1.59 -5.64
CA ILE A 201 -6.87 1.21 -5.74
C ILE A 201 -7.61 1.86 -4.57
N PRO A 202 -8.19 3.07 -4.75
CA PRO A 202 -8.95 3.74 -3.72
C PRO A 202 -10.24 2.99 -3.39
N ARG A 203 -10.82 3.30 -2.23
CA ARG A 203 -12.04 2.65 -1.71
C ARG A 203 -13.27 2.76 -2.62
N SER A 204 -13.30 3.73 -3.52
CA SER A 204 -14.39 3.95 -4.49
C SER A 204 -14.26 3.07 -5.74
N THR A 205 -13.13 2.40 -5.95
CA THR A 205 -12.91 1.56 -7.13
C THR A 205 -13.56 0.20 -6.95
N THR A 206 -14.40 -0.18 -7.91
CA THR A 206 -14.93 -1.54 -8.04
C THR A 206 -13.86 -2.44 -8.62
N VAL A 207 -13.67 -3.63 -8.04
CA VAL A 207 -12.66 -4.61 -8.45
C VAL A 207 -13.34 -5.94 -8.69
N THR A 208 -13.08 -6.57 -9.85
CA THR A 208 -13.57 -7.91 -10.18
C THR A 208 -12.44 -8.77 -10.73
N LEU A 209 -12.44 -10.07 -10.44
CA LEU A 209 -11.47 -11.00 -11.05
C LEU A 209 -11.71 -11.15 -12.55
N ILE A 210 -10.62 -11.19 -13.32
CA ILE A 210 -10.64 -11.62 -14.71
C ILE A 210 -10.34 -13.11 -14.68
N ASN A 211 -11.38 -13.95 -14.81
CA ASN A 211 -11.18 -15.38 -14.92
C ASN A 211 -10.52 -15.68 -16.26
N SER A 212 -9.30 -16.22 -16.25
CA SER A 212 -8.76 -16.93 -17.40
C SER A 212 -9.71 -18.09 -17.69
N SER A 213 -10.47 -17.99 -18.78
CA SER A 213 -11.36 -19.07 -19.19
C SER A 213 -10.47 -20.27 -19.52
N THR A 214 -10.50 -21.31 -18.69
CA THR A 214 -9.99 -22.62 -19.04
C THR A 214 -10.73 -23.12 -20.26
N GLU A 215 -9.95 -23.63 -21.20
CA GLU A 215 -10.35 -24.13 -22.51
C GLU A 215 -11.62 -25.00 -22.45
N LYS A 216 -12.63 -24.64 -23.28
CA LYS A 216 -13.57 -25.64 -23.80
C LYS A 216 -12.78 -26.54 -24.74
N VAL A 217 -12.25 -27.64 -24.23
CA VAL A 217 -11.87 -28.77 -25.09
C VAL A 217 -13.17 -29.42 -25.54
N SER A 218 -13.41 -29.34 -26.85
CA SER A 218 -14.44 -30.10 -27.57
C SER A 218 -13.93 -31.51 -27.83
#